data_AF-A0A2Z2JTP7-F1
#
_entry.id   AF-A0A2Z2JTP7-F1
#
_cell.length_a   1.000
_cell.length_b   1.000
_cell.length_c   1.000
_cell.angle_alpha   90.00
_cell.angle_beta   90.00
_cell.angle_gamma   90.00
#
_symmetry.space_group_name_H-M   'P 1'
#
loop_
_entity.id
_entity.type
_entity.pdbx_description
1 polymer ?
#
loop_
_entity_poly.entity_id
_entity_poly.type
_entity_poly.pdbx_seq_one_letter_code
_entity_poly.pdbx_strand_id
1 'polypeptide(L)' 'MQITKIISSASVERLKQKARKLKREKSITHTEALDEIAVSAGFNHWHQVVQANDVLKPSEVALSSKSPA' A
#
# COMPACT_ATOMS: atom_id res chain seq x y z
N MET A 1 -15.37 13.32 -3.69
CA MET A 1 -15.57 12.10 -4.51
C MET A 1 -14.48 11.09 -4.13
N GLN A 2 -14.83 9.99 -3.47
CA GLN A 2 -13.86 8.96 -3.07
C GLN A 2 -13.78 7.92 -4.18
N ILE A 3 -12.75 7.99 -5.02
CA ILE A 3 -12.52 6.98 -6.06
C ILE A 3 -11.87 5.78 -5.34
N THR A 4 -12.66 4.79 -4.96
CA THR A 4 -12.15 3.54 -4.38
C THR A 4 -11.39 2.79 -5.47
N LYS A 5 -10.10 3.11 -5.63
CA LYS A 5 -9.20 2.42 -6.57
C LYS A 5 -8.92 1.03 -6.04
N ILE A 6 -9.63 0.05 -6.56
CA ILE A 6 -9.37 -1.36 -6.29
C ILE A 6 -8.07 -1.75 -7.00
N ILE A 7 -7.11 -2.34 -6.28
CA ILE A 7 -5.80 -2.69 -6.87
C ILE A 7 -5.59 -4.20 -6.87
N SER A 8 -5.23 -4.75 -8.03
CA SER A 8 -4.87 -6.16 -8.14
C SER A 8 -3.53 -6.45 -7.45
N SER A 9 -3.33 -7.71 -7.06
CA SER A 9 -2.08 -8.18 -6.46
C SER A 9 -0.86 -7.88 -7.34
N ALA A 10 -1.03 -8.00 -8.66
CA ALA A 10 0.00 -7.64 -9.64
C ALA A 10 0.43 -6.16 -9.52
N SER A 11 -0.51 -5.26 -9.22
CA SER A 11 -0.21 -3.85 -8.99
C SER A 11 0.52 -3.64 -7.68
N VAL A 12 0.12 -4.31 -6.59
CA VAL A 12 0.85 -4.27 -5.29
C VAL A 12 2.30 -4.71 -5.47
N GLU A 13 2.53 -5.82 -6.17
CA GLU A 13 3.87 -6.35 -6.39
C GLU A 13 4.76 -5.37 -7.17
N ARG A 14 4.21 -4.75 -8.21
CA ARG A 14 4.91 -3.67 -8.95
C ARG A 14 5.23 -2.48 -8.04
N LEU A 15 4.32 -2.08 -7.17
CA LEU A 15 4.57 -1.00 -6.21
C LEU A 15 5.65 -1.38 -5.19
N LYS A 16 5.65 -2.61 -4.66
CA LYS A 16 6.73 -3.12 -3.78
C LYS A 16 8.08 -3.13 -4.48
N GLN A 17 8.14 -3.54 -5.74
CA GLN A 17 9.37 -3.50 -6.54
C GLN A 17 9.90 -2.08 -6.69
N LYS A 18 9.01 -1.12 -7.00
CA LYS A 18 9.38 0.30 -7.07
C LYS A 18 9.86 0.83 -5.72
N ALA A 19 9.20 0.48 -4.62
CA ALA A 19 9.62 0.88 -3.28
C ALA A 19 11.01 0.34 -2.92
N ARG A 20 11.34 -0.90 -3.28
CA ARG A 20 12.69 -1.46 -3.08
C ARG A 20 13.76 -0.71 -3.86
N LYS A 21 13.43 -0.21 -5.06
CA LYS A 21 14.33 0.64 -5.85
C LYS A 21 14.49 2.01 -5.20
N LEU A 22 13.37 2.65 -4.88
CA LEU A 22 13.31 3.96 -4.21
C LEU A 22 14.05 3.97 -2.87
N LYS A 23 13.93 2.90 -2.07
CA LYS A 23 14.66 2.71 -0.82
C LYS A 23 16.18 2.85 -1.03
N ARG A 24 16.72 2.25 -2.10
CA ARG A 24 18.15 2.32 -2.42
C ARG A 24 18.55 3.65 -3.03
N GLU A 25 17.67 4.27 -3.81
CA GLU A 25 17.94 5.55 -4.46
C GLU A 25 17.88 6.74 -3.48
N LYS A 26 16.91 6.74 -2.57
CA LYS A 26 16.71 7.80 -1.57
C LYS A 26 17.33 7.49 -0.20
N SER A 27 17.84 6.28 0.01
CA SER A 27 18.36 5.82 1.31
C SER A 27 17.35 5.98 2.47
N ILE A 28 16.05 5.78 2.17
CA ILE A 28 14.94 5.89 3.12
C ILE A 28 14.56 4.53 3.70
N THR A 29 13.69 4.53 4.71
CA THR A 29 13.16 3.29 5.27
C THR A 29 12.23 2.57 4.29
N HIS A 30 12.07 1.25 4.46
CA HIS A 30 11.17 0.47 3.60
C HIS A 30 9.72 0.97 3.69
N THR A 31 9.30 1.39 4.89
CA THR A 31 7.97 1.94 5.13
C THR A 31 7.76 3.26 4.39
N GLU A 32 8.70 4.21 4.49
CA GLU A 32 8.61 5.47 3.73
C GLU A 32 8.65 5.26 2.23
N ALA A 33 9.48 4.33 1.76
CA ALA A 33 9.52 4.01 0.33
C ALA A 33 8.19 3.42 -0.16
N LEU A 34 7.52 2.60 0.65
CA LEU A 34 6.19 2.08 0.32
C LEU A 34 5.13 3.19 0.37
N ASP A 35 5.24 4.10 1.33
CA ASP A 35 4.33 5.22 1.50
C ASP A 35 4.39 6.21 0.33
N GLU A 36 5.60 6.60 -0.09
CA GLU A 36 5.77 7.46 -1.28
C GLU A 36 5.22 6.83 -2.56
N ILE A 37 5.41 5.52 -2.72
CA ILE A 37 4.90 4.80 -3.87
C ILE A 37 3.36 4.67 -3.80
N ALA A 38 2.80 4.56 -2.59
CA ALA A 38 1.36 4.59 -2.36
C ALA A 38 0.77 5.97 -2.70
N VAL A 39 1.40 7.05 -2.24
CA VAL A 39 1.05 8.44 -2.57
C VAL A 39 1.12 8.68 -4.08
N SER A 40 2.18 8.18 -4.73
CA SER A 40 2.31 8.24 -6.20
C SER A 40 1.22 7.45 -6.95
N ALA A 41 0.64 6.42 -6.33
CA ALA A 41 -0.49 5.68 -6.89
C ALA A 41 -1.86 6.34 -6.58
N GLY A 42 -1.87 7.41 -5.77
CA GLY A 42 -3.07 8.16 -5.35
C GLY A 42 -3.71 7.63 -4.07
N PHE A 43 -2.96 6.93 -3.23
CA PHE A 43 -3.35 6.55 -1.87
C PHE A 43 -2.71 7.49 -0.85
N ASN A 44 -3.19 7.47 0.39
CA ASN A 44 -2.55 8.28 1.44
C ASN A 44 -1.36 7.57 2.06
N HIS A 45 -1.41 6.24 2.13
CA HIS A 45 -0.37 5.44 2.77
C HIS A 45 -0.41 3.99 2.28
N TRP A 46 0.68 3.24 2.48
CA TRP A 46 0.79 1.85 2.03
C TRP A 46 -0.33 0.93 2.57
N HIS A 47 -0.78 1.17 3.80
CA HIS A 47 -1.90 0.45 4.40
C HIS A 47 -3.22 0.55 3.58
N GLN A 48 -3.48 1.66 2.89
CA GLN A 48 -4.66 1.80 2.01
C GLN A 48 -4.51 0.95 0.75
N VAL A 49 -3.28 0.82 0.24
CA VAL A 49 -2.96 -0.04 -0.91
C VAL A 49 -3.22 -1.50 -0.58
N VAL A 50 -2.78 -1.94 0.60
CA VAL A 50 -3.02 -3.31 1.09
C VAL A 50 -4.50 -3.55 1.30
N GLN A 51 -5.24 -2.62 1.95
CA GLN A 51 -6.70 -2.73 2.09
C GLN A 51 -7.42 -2.79 0.74
N ALA A 52 -7.04 -1.94 -0.22
CA ALA A 52 -7.63 -1.96 -1.55
C ALA A 52 -7.31 -3.24 -2.35
N ASN A 53 -6.21 -3.92 -2.01
CA ASN A 53 -5.88 -5.23 -2.55
C ASN A 53 -6.62 -6.37 -1.84
N ASP A 54 -6.75 -6.25 -0.53
CA ASP A 54 -7.43 -7.22 0.32
C ASP A 54 -8.94 -7.26 0.03
N VAL A 55 -9.56 -6.10 -0.23
CA VAL A 55 -10.96 -6.02 -0.70
C VAL A 55 -11.18 -6.78 -2.03
N LEU A 56 -10.13 -6.97 -2.84
CA LEU A 56 -10.18 -7.75 -4.09
C LEU A 56 -10.05 -9.26 -3.85
N LYS A 57 -9.58 -9.69 -2.67
CA LYS A 57 -9.57 -11.08 -2.21
C LYS A 57 -10.76 -11.27 -1.25
N PRO A 58 -11.94 -11.68 -1.73
CA PRO A 58 -13.01 -11.96 -0.80
C PRO A 58 -12.56 -13.10 0.14
N SER A 59 -12.91 -12.96 1.42
CA SER A 59 -12.76 -13.91 2.53
C SER A 59 -11.37 -14.13 3.16
N GLU A 60 -11.36 -14.02 4.51
CA GLU A 60 -10.28 -14.34 5.48
C GLU A 60 -9.14 -13.30 5.53
N VAL A 61 -9.17 -12.25 6.34
CA VAL A 61 -9.24 -12.30 7.82
C VAL A 61 -9.46 -10.89 8.38
N ALA A 62 -10.42 -10.78 9.30
CA ALA A 62 -10.50 -9.66 10.23
C ALA A 62 -9.22 -9.58 11.10
N LEU A 63 -8.91 -8.38 11.59
CA LEU A 63 -7.98 -8.07 12.68
C LEU A 63 -6.48 -7.95 12.32
N SER A 64 -6.02 -6.70 12.19
CA SER A 64 -5.00 -6.23 13.14
C SER A 64 -4.92 -4.70 13.23
N SER A 65 -5.23 -4.20 14.43
CA SER A 65 -4.65 -3.05 15.17
C SER A 65 -4.50 -1.69 14.45
N LYS A 66 -4.91 -0.52 14.97
CA LYS A 66 -5.16 -0.02 16.34
C LYS A 66 -5.84 1.35 16.17
N SER A 67 -6.91 1.62 16.92
CA SER A 67 -7.32 3.00 17.23
C SER A 67 -7.34 3.11 18.75
N PRO A 68 -6.37 3.81 19.39
CA PRO A 68 -6.50 4.19 20.78
C PRO A 68 -7.10 5.59 20.86
N ALA A 69 -8.29 5.70 21.47
CA ALA A 69 -8.74 6.86 22.24
C ALA A 69 -10.00 6.46 23.01
#